data_AF-A0A8J9SIS0-F1
#
_entry.id   AF-A0A8J9SIS0-F1
#
_cell.length_a   1.000
_cell.length_b   1.000
_cell.length_c   1.000
_cell.angle_alpha   90.00
_cell.angle_beta   90.00
_cell.angle_gamma   90.00
#
_symmetry.space_group_name_H-M   'P 1'
#
loop_
_entity.id
_entity.type
_entity.pdbx_description
1 polymer ?
#
loop_
_entity_poly.entity_id
_entity_poly.type
_entity_poly.pdbx_seq_one_letter_code
_entity_poly.pdbx_strand_id
1 'polypeptide(L)'
;MPPRKKKAPEVDDDDADEAFNPKTSGKKGDADVDEKPKKRQRVKKEKEPQEIHTAHEGPAWTVVPPSLMYREGEPRSAERIAGFDLDGTLVVTKSGAQFVTNPDDFKFFNKDVPKIVKEYAEKGYKVVIFSNQAGIGKQLDGKMSVKLRQRAENMLAKMGVDATVLYACGKDNFRKPKTGMWDYFVENLNGGVSPDKAECFFVGDAAGRPTDIQGGADSDKKFAEGAGIAFKTPEECFGEGASKKGAYIPPAGEEGENHNPEISAAFEQLADHFAKKGEGFKANALRKSSKIIAAHPAKITASSELKNTAGIGKGSMAYIDEFLQSGTMSVLEEAGGFQKPSATGEGAAKPSGEQAMALKFL
;
A
#
# COMPACT_ATOMS: atom_id res chain seq x y z
N MET A 1 -2.11 -58.16 18.16
CA MET A 1 -3.04 -57.03 17.99
C MET A 1 -2.39 -56.04 17.02
N PRO A 2 -2.97 -55.76 15.85
CA PRO A 2 -2.42 -54.76 14.95
C PRO A 2 -2.69 -53.33 15.48
N PRO A 3 -1.82 -52.35 15.20
CA PRO A 3 -1.99 -50.99 15.68
C PRO A 3 -3.18 -50.31 14.98
N ARG A 4 -4.02 -49.65 15.79
CA ARG A 4 -5.20 -48.89 15.37
C ARG A 4 -4.81 -47.79 14.37
N LYS A 5 -5.45 -47.81 13.19
CA LYS A 5 -5.53 -46.68 12.27
C LYS A 5 -6.11 -45.47 13.02
N LYS A 6 -5.36 -44.37 13.13
CA LYS A 6 -5.94 -43.07 13.53
C LYS A 6 -6.54 -42.44 12.27
N LYS A 7 -7.87 -42.32 12.32
CA LYS A 7 -8.74 -41.63 11.36
C LYS A 7 -8.34 -40.15 11.32
N ALA A 8 -8.29 -39.56 10.13
CA ALA A 8 -8.23 -38.10 9.96
C ALA A 8 -9.47 -37.46 10.62
N PRO A 9 -9.35 -36.26 11.21
CA PRO A 9 -10.54 -35.48 11.53
C PRO A 9 -11.12 -34.93 10.21
N GLU A 10 -12.37 -35.32 9.94
CA GLU A 10 -13.27 -34.60 9.05
C GLU A 10 -13.33 -33.14 9.53
N VAL A 11 -13.06 -32.20 8.62
CA VAL A 11 -13.30 -30.78 8.87
C VAL A 11 -14.73 -30.55 8.42
N ASP A 12 -15.60 -30.30 9.39
CA ASP A 12 -16.94 -29.80 9.15
C ASP A 12 -16.83 -28.46 8.41
N ASP A 13 -17.20 -28.48 7.13
CA ASP A 13 -17.73 -27.31 6.44
C ASP A 13 -19.13 -27.08 7.04
N ASP A 14 -19.32 -25.97 7.75
CA ASP A 14 -20.52 -25.13 7.69
C ASP A 14 -20.42 -23.98 8.71
N ASP A 15 -20.63 -22.77 8.19
CA ASP A 15 -21.18 -21.57 8.82
C ASP A 15 -20.47 -20.89 10.01
N ALA A 16 -19.89 -19.71 9.71
CA ALA A 16 -20.30 -18.47 10.37
C ALA A 16 -19.92 -17.26 9.48
N ASP A 17 -20.67 -17.12 8.38
CA ASP A 17 -21.08 -15.79 7.91
C ASP A 17 -22.14 -15.22 8.87
N GLU A 18 -22.30 -13.89 8.80
CA GLU A 18 -23.26 -13.01 9.49
C GLU A 18 -22.87 -12.45 10.86
N ALA A 19 -23.16 -11.20 11.22
CA ALA A 19 -23.56 -9.96 10.55
C ALA A 19 -23.64 -8.90 11.66
N PHE A 20 -23.45 -7.62 11.33
CA PHE A 20 -23.88 -6.53 12.22
C PHE A 20 -25.40 -6.33 12.08
N ASN A 21 -26.16 -6.39 13.18
CA ASN A 21 -27.60 -6.11 13.26
C ASN A 21 -27.86 -4.94 14.23
N PRO A 22 -28.54 -3.85 13.83
CA PRO A 22 -28.79 -2.69 14.68
C PRO A 22 -30.16 -2.76 15.38
N LYS A 23 -30.17 -2.79 16.72
CA LYS A 23 -31.25 -2.29 17.61
C LYS A 23 -30.89 -2.60 19.07
N THR A 24 -30.62 -1.59 19.88
CA THR A 24 -31.36 -1.28 21.13
C THR A 24 -30.71 -0.10 21.86
N SER A 25 -31.60 0.74 22.38
CA SER A 25 -31.37 2.03 23.02
C SER A 25 -31.32 1.94 24.55
N GLY A 26 -30.40 2.68 25.17
CA GLY A 26 -30.60 3.45 26.42
C GLY A 26 -30.56 2.72 27.78
N LYS A 27 -29.66 3.14 28.69
CA LYS A 27 -29.94 4.13 29.77
C LYS A 27 -28.71 4.33 30.69
N LYS A 28 -28.73 5.49 31.36
CA LYS A 28 -27.75 6.08 32.30
C LYS A 28 -27.58 5.32 33.62
N GLY A 29 -26.43 5.52 34.27
CA GLY A 29 -26.19 5.28 35.70
C GLY A 29 -24.85 5.89 36.14
N ASP A 30 -24.91 6.74 37.17
CA ASP A 30 -23.89 7.66 37.69
C ASP A 30 -23.02 7.06 38.83
N ALA A 31 -21.95 7.79 39.19
CA ALA A 31 -21.11 7.71 40.41
C ALA A 31 -20.17 6.46 40.56
N ASP A 32 -18.95 6.54 41.10
CA ASP A 32 -18.40 7.45 42.10
C ASP A 32 -16.88 7.59 41.99
N VAL A 33 -16.35 8.69 42.52
CA VAL A 33 -14.96 9.14 42.48
C VAL A 33 -14.21 8.60 43.70
N ASP A 34 -13.02 8.00 43.50
CA ASP A 34 -12.05 7.85 44.60
C ASP A 34 -10.61 8.00 44.10
N GLU A 35 -10.00 9.13 44.48
CA GLU A 35 -8.68 9.59 44.07
C GLU A 35 -7.61 9.01 45.03
N LYS A 36 -6.64 8.25 44.50
CA LYS A 36 -5.47 7.76 45.23
C LYS A 36 -4.15 8.20 44.56
N PRO A 37 -3.07 8.36 45.35
CA PRO A 37 -2.12 9.46 45.22
C PRO A 37 -1.07 9.30 44.09
N LYS A 38 -0.68 10.45 43.53
CA LYS A 38 0.30 10.62 42.45
C LYS A 38 1.68 10.02 42.81
N LYS A 39 2.05 8.92 42.16
CA LYS A 39 3.43 8.40 42.14
C LYS A 39 4.32 9.28 41.25
N ARG A 40 5.44 9.73 41.79
CA ARG A 40 6.52 10.43 41.07
C ARG A 40 6.89 9.67 39.79
N GLN A 41 6.88 10.37 38.64
CA GLN A 41 7.33 9.81 37.37
C GLN A 41 8.81 9.43 37.46
N ARG A 42 9.08 8.13 37.42
CA ARG A 42 10.41 7.57 37.23
C ARG A 42 10.74 7.76 35.75
N VAL A 43 11.76 8.55 35.43
CA VAL A 43 12.29 8.70 34.07
C VAL A 43 12.57 7.29 33.54
N LYS A 44 11.80 6.85 32.54
CA LYS A 44 12.06 5.60 31.83
C LYS A 44 13.33 5.85 31.02
N LYS A 45 14.43 5.23 31.43
CA LYS A 45 15.58 5.03 30.57
C LYS A 45 15.06 4.25 29.35
N GLU A 46 15.05 4.88 28.17
CA GLU A 46 14.73 4.16 26.93
C GLU A 46 15.70 2.97 26.84
N LYS A 47 15.13 1.76 26.84
CA LYS A 47 15.89 0.56 26.51
C LYS A 47 16.21 0.68 25.03
N GLU A 48 17.48 0.53 24.67
CA GLU A 48 17.86 0.35 23.27
C GLU A 48 16.98 -0.75 22.64
N PRO A 49 16.47 -0.55 21.42
CA PRO A 49 15.70 -1.55 20.70
C PRO A 49 16.48 -2.87 20.66
N GLN A 50 16.05 -3.87 21.42
CA GLN A 50 16.64 -5.19 21.35
C GLN A 50 16.05 -5.94 20.16
N GLU A 51 16.92 -6.51 19.33
CA GLU A 51 16.54 -7.36 18.22
C GLU A 51 15.74 -8.58 18.71
N ILE A 52 14.61 -8.84 18.05
CA ILE A 52 13.78 -10.02 18.34
C ILE A 52 13.84 -10.92 17.12
N HIS A 53 14.45 -12.10 17.26
CA HIS A 53 14.49 -13.11 16.21
C HIS A 53 13.23 -13.98 16.28
N THR A 54 12.44 -14.01 15.21
CA THR A 54 11.27 -14.89 15.12
C THR A 54 11.69 -16.20 14.46
N ALA A 55 12.18 -17.17 15.24
CA ALA A 55 12.56 -18.47 14.71
C ALA A 55 11.42 -19.48 14.83
N HIS A 56 10.84 -19.88 13.70
CA HIS A 56 10.28 -21.21 13.49
C HIS A 56 10.48 -21.55 12.00
N GLU A 57 11.66 -22.11 11.71
CA GLU A 57 12.17 -22.64 10.41
C GLU A 57 12.27 -21.66 9.21
N GLY A 58 13.44 -21.65 8.55
CA GLY A 58 13.83 -20.68 7.50
C GLY A 58 14.91 -19.68 7.97
N PRO A 59 15.52 -18.86 7.07
CA PRO A 59 16.43 -17.81 7.51
C PRO A 59 15.69 -16.87 8.47
N ALA A 60 16.27 -16.67 9.65
CA ALA A 60 15.62 -15.94 10.73
C ALA A 60 15.32 -14.51 10.28
N TRP A 61 14.06 -14.10 10.36
CA TRP A 61 13.71 -12.70 10.27
C TRP A 61 13.96 -12.04 11.62
N THR A 62 14.62 -10.90 11.59
CA THR A 62 14.90 -10.08 12.76
C THR A 62 14.00 -8.87 12.77
N VAL A 63 13.44 -8.58 13.94
CA VAL A 63 12.67 -7.36 14.19
C VAL A 63 13.55 -6.35 14.91
N VAL A 64 13.65 -5.16 14.35
CA VAL A 64 14.33 -4.00 14.93
C VAL A 64 13.25 -2.97 15.30
N PRO A 65 12.93 -2.83 16.60
CA PRO A 65 11.90 -1.90 17.03
C PRO A 65 12.25 -0.44 16.62
N PRO A 66 11.24 0.40 16.31
CA PRO A 66 9.81 0.12 16.47
C PRO A 66 9.14 -0.55 15.26
N SER A 67 9.77 -0.61 14.09
CA SER A 67 9.05 -1.03 12.87
C SER A 67 9.88 -1.61 11.73
N LEU A 68 11.20 -1.79 11.89
CA LEU A 68 12.02 -2.40 10.86
C LEU A 68 12.02 -3.92 11.04
N MET A 69 11.93 -4.65 9.93
CA MET A 69 12.14 -6.09 9.89
C MET A 69 13.13 -6.42 8.78
N TYR A 70 13.99 -7.41 8.97
CA TYR A 70 14.86 -7.84 7.90
C TYR A 70 15.12 -9.35 7.89
N ARG A 71 15.45 -9.85 6.70
CA ARG A 71 16.04 -11.17 6.46
C ARG A 71 17.42 -10.93 5.89
N GLU A 72 18.44 -11.47 6.54
CA GLU A 72 19.80 -11.36 6.03
C GLU A 72 20.07 -12.41 4.94
N GLY A 73 20.78 -11.99 3.89
CA GLY A 73 21.39 -12.92 2.96
C GLY A 73 22.65 -13.56 3.52
N GLU A 74 23.37 -14.26 2.65
CA GLU A 74 24.68 -14.81 2.95
C GLU A 74 25.59 -13.70 3.51
N PRO A 75 26.28 -13.97 4.63
CA PRO A 75 27.16 -13.00 5.26
C PRO A 75 28.27 -12.59 4.30
N ARG A 76 28.11 -11.42 3.69
CA ARG A 76 29.14 -10.79 2.87
C ARG A 76 29.12 -9.28 3.01
N SER A 77 30.29 -8.69 3.00
CA SER A 77 30.47 -7.26 2.79
C SER A 77 30.61 -6.96 1.30
N ALA A 78 30.16 -5.78 0.88
CA ALA A 78 30.37 -5.30 -0.49
C ALA A 78 30.40 -3.78 -0.56
N GLU A 79 31.29 -3.24 -1.38
CA GLU A 79 31.28 -1.81 -1.73
C GLU A 79 30.20 -1.50 -2.77
N ARG A 80 29.84 -2.48 -3.61
CA ARG A 80 28.86 -2.32 -4.70
C ARG A 80 27.52 -2.89 -4.30
N ILE A 81 26.50 -2.04 -4.21
CA ILE A 81 25.15 -2.42 -3.77
C ILE A 81 24.16 -2.25 -4.93
N ALA A 82 23.44 -3.33 -5.24
CA ALA A 82 22.31 -3.31 -6.15
C ALA A 82 21.03 -3.35 -5.30
N GLY A 83 20.47 -2.16 -5.06
CA GLY A 83 19.26 -1.98 -4.28
C GLY A 83 18.00 -2.06 -5.14
N PHE A 84 16.95 -2.68 -4.63
CA PHE A 84 15.67 -2.81 -5.35
C PHE A 84 14.48 -2.56 -4.42
N ASP A 85 13.44 -1.88 -4.91
CA ASP A 85 12.10 -2.03 -4.34
C ASP A 85 11.52 -3.41 -4.68
N LEU A 86 10.47 -3.82 -3.95
CA LEU A 86 9.79 -5.09 -4.17
C LEU A 86 8.55 -4.94 -5.07
N ASP A 87 7.56 -4.18 -4.63
CA ASP A 87 6.18 -4.21 -5.12
C ASP A 87 5.99 -3.21 -6.28
N GLY A 88 5.99 -3.70 -7.51
CA GLY A 88 6.00 -2.90 -8.73
C GLY A 88 7.35 -2.86 -9.44
N THR A 89 8.39 -3.35 -8.77
CA THR A 89 9.76 -3.32 -9.25
C THR A 89 10.27 -4.71 -9.58
N LEU A 90 10.45 -5.56 -8.56
CA LEU A 90 10.84 -6.95 -8.78
C LEU A 90 9.63 -7.82 -9.10
N VAL A 91 8.51 -7.56 -8.42
CA VAL A 91 7.29 -8.36 -8.54
C VAL A 91 6.04 -7.50 -8.67
N VAL A 92 5.03 -8.04 -9.33
CA VAL A 92 3.64 -7.56 -9.28
C VAL A 92 2.74 -8.69 -8.77
N THR A 93 1.52 -8.37 -8.33
CA THR A 93 0.57 -9.42 -7.92
C THR A 93 0.16 -10.27 -9.12
N LYS A 94 0.08 -11.59 -8.91
CA LYS A 94 -0.38 -12.52 -9.95
C LYS A 94 -1.89 -12.38 -10.16
N SER A 95 -2.62 -12.14 -9.08
CA SER A 95 -4.07 -11.90 -9.05
C SER A 95 -4.51 -10.59 -9.71
N GLY A 96 -3.59 -9.64 -9.89
CA GLY A 96 -3.91 -8.27 -10.31
C GLY A 96 -4.53 -7.42 -9.19
N ALA A 97 -4.70 -7.96 -7.99
CA ALA A 97 -5.17 -7.22 -6.83
C ALA A 97 -4.12 -6.19 -6.37
N GLN A 98 -4.59 -5.09 -5.78
CA GLN A 98 -3.69 -4.09 -5.19
C GLN A 98 -2.94 -4.63 -3.96
N PHE A 99 -3.53 -5.59 -3.24
CA PHE A 99 -2.96 -6.19 -2.04
C PHE A 99 -2.71 -7.68 -2.24
N VAL A 100 -1.64 -8.15 -1.61
CA VAL A 100 -1.26 -9.57 -1.59
C VAL A 100 -2.35 -10.40 -0.92
N THR A 101 -2.89 -11.35 -1.66
CA THR A 101 -3.92 -12.26 -1.12
C THR A 101 -3.30 -13.43 -0.36
N ASN A 102 -2.25 -14.04 -0.92
CA ASN A 102 -1.51 -15.18 -0.36
C ASN A 102 0.00 -15.06 -0.70
N PRO A 103 0.90 -15.83 -0.04
CA PRO A 103 2.35 -15.73 -0.27
C PRO A 103 2.80 -15.96 -1.72
N ASP A 104 2.08 -16.77 -2.49
CA ASP A 104 2.38 -17.07 -3.90
C ASP A 104 1.69 -16.11 -4.89
N ASP A 105 1.02 -15.06 -4.39
CA ASP A 105 0.40 -14.02 -5.18
C ASP A 105 1.44 -13.02 -5.71
N PHE A 106 2.40 -13.54 -6.46
CA PHE A 106 3.39 -12.75 -7.17
C PHE A 106 3.75 -13.37 -8.52
N LYS A 107 4.11 -12.50 -9.44
CA LYS A 107 4.88 -12.81 -10.65
C LYS A 107 5.96 -11.75 -10.78
N PHE A 108 7.09 -12.09 -11.40
CA PHE A 108 8.11 -11.10 -11.68
C PHE A 108 7.57 -9.99 -12.57
N PHE A 109 8.11 -8.78 -12.41
CA PHE A 109 7.74 -7.62 -13.23
C PHE A 109 7.84 -7.95 -14.72
N ASN A 110 8.92 -8.61 -15.15
CA ASN A 110 9.00 -9.28 -16.44
C ASN A 110 9.84 -10.56 -16.34
N LYS A 111 10.04 -11.25 -17.46
CA LYS A 111 10.80 -12.51 -17.52
C LYS A 111 12.30 -12.32 -17.26
N ASP A 112 12.82 -11.10 -17.42
CA ASP A 112 14.25 -10.79 -17.37
C ASP A 112 14.71 -10.42 -15.96
N VAL A 113 13.80 -10.08 -15.04
CA VAL A 113 14.12 -9.76 -13.63
C VAL A 113 15.05 -10.80 -12.99
N PRO A 114 14.73 -12.11 -12.96
CA PRO A 114 15.60 -13.07 -12.26
C PRO A 114 16.99 -13.16 -12.88
N LYS A 115 17.06 -13.11 -14.20
CA LYS A 115 18.32 -13.16 -14.95
C LYS A 115 19.19 -11.95 -14.61
N ILE A 116 18.63 -10.74 -14.71
CA ILE A 116 19.38 -9.49 -14.50
C ILE A 116 19.83 -9.34 -13.04
N VAL A 117 18.96 -9.67 -12.07
CA VAL A 117 19.33 -9.62 -10.64
C VAL A 117 20.46 -10.62 -10.35
N LYS A 118 20.41 -11.83 -10.94
CA LYS A 118 21.48 -12.82 -10.82
C LYS A 118 22.78 -12.34 -11.44
N GLU A 119 22.74 -11.71 -12.62
CA GLU A 119 23.94 -11.14 -13.26
C GLU A 119 24.60 -10.06 -12.38
N TYR A 120 23.84 -9.24 -11.67
CA TYR A 120 24.42 -8.29 -10.71
C TYR A 120 25.12 -9.01 -9.55
N ALA A 121 24.50 -10.05 -8.99
CA ALA A 121 25.11 -10.86 -7.95
C ALA A 121 26.44 -11.51 -8.44
N GLU A 122 26.44 -12.07 -9.64
CA GLU A 122 27.63 -12.66 -10.29
C GLU A 122 28.73 -11.62 -10.58
N LYS A 123 28.36 -10.37 -10.86
CA LYS A 123 29.29 -9.23 -11.00
C LYS A 123 29.83 -8.72 -9.66
N GLY A 124 29.43 -9.31 -8.54
CA GLY A 124 29.90 -8.99 -7.19
C GLY A 124 29.07 -7.95 -6.44
N TYR A 125 27.92 -7.51 -6.98
CA TYR A 125 27.02 -6.60 -6.26
C TYR A 125 26.33 -7.30 -5.11
N LYS A 126 26.22 -6.67 -3.94
CA LYS A 126 25.28 -7.09 -2.89
C LYS A 126 23.86 -6.69 -3.26
N VAL A 127 23.02 -7.71 -3.45
CA VAL A 127 21.60 -7.52 -3.77
C VAL A 127 20.85 -7.26 -2.47
N VAL A 128 20.18 -6.11 -2.41
CA VAL A 128 19.42 -5.69 -1.23
C VAL A 128 18.03 -5.21 -1.65
N ILE A 129 16.99 -5.65 -0.95
CA ILE A 129 15.61 -5.26 -1.21
C ILE A 129 15.14 -4.35 -0.09
N PHE A 130 14.65 -3.16 -0.45
CA PHE A 130 14.12 -2.17 0.49
C PHE A 130 12.65 -1.88 0.20
N SER A 131 11.73 -2.29 1.08
CA SER A 131 10.29 -2.22 0.80
C SER A 131 9.47 -1.58 1.92
N ASN A 132 8.49 -0.76 1.53
CA ASN A 132 7.55 -0.08 2.43
C ASN A 132 6.32 -0.99 2.71
N GLN A 133 6.30 -1.72 3.82
CA GLN A 133 5.25 -2.71 4.16
C GLN A 133 4.26 -2.20 5.25
N ALA A 134 3.59 -1.08 4.98
CA ALA A 134 2.67 -0.43 5.93
C ALA A 134 1.47 -1.31 6.36
N GLY A 135 1.15 -2.37 5.60
CA GLY A 135 0.11 -3.33 5.96
C GLY A 135 0.45 -4.18 7.18
N ILE A 136 1.74 -4.29 7.55
CA ILE A 136 2.18 -4.96 8.79
C ILE A 136 1.92 -4.05 10.00
N GLY A 137 2.23 -2.76 9.87
CA GLY A 137 2.05 -1.78 10.94
C GLY A 137 2.82 -2.16 12.21
N LYS A 138 2.14 -2.10 13.36
CA LYS A 138 2.72 -2.43 14.67
C LYS A 138 2.68 -3.94 15.01
N GLN A 139 1.98 -4.75 14.22
CA GLN A 139 1.82 -6.19 14.44
C GLN A 139 2.93 -6.96 13.71
N LEU A 140 4.17 -6.78 14.16
CA LEU A 140 5.38 -7.28 13.50
C LEU A 140 5.47 -8.83 13.49
N ASP A 141 4.67 -9.50 14.31
CA ASP A 141 4.49 -10.96 14.39
C ASP A 141 3.10 -11.42 13.91
N GLY A 142 2.24 -10.50 13.46
CA GLY A 142 0.87 -10.79 13.06
C GLY A 142 0.76 -11.57 11.74
N LYS A 143 -0.46 -12.02 11.42
CA LYS A 143 -0.75 -12.82 10.20
C LYS A 143 -0.23 -12.17 8.91
N MET A 144 -0.30 -10.84 8.81
CA MET A 144 0.19 -10.11 7.65
C MET A 144 1.72 -10.13 7.55
N SER A 145 2.43 -9.98 8.68
CA SER A 145 3.89 -10.12 8.74
C SER A 145 4.33 -11.50 8.24
N VAL A 146 3.76 -12.57 8.83
CA VAL A 146 4.07 -13.96 8.42
C VAL A 146 3.85 -14.14 6.91
N LYS A 147 2.72 -13.65 6.38
CA LYS A 147 2.40 -13.74 4.95
C LYS A 147 3.43 -13.05 4.06
N LEU A 148 3.83 -11.83 4.40
CA LEU A 148 4.76 -11.04 3.58
C LEU A 148 6.22 -11.50 3.69
N ARG A 149 6.59 -12.08 4.84
CA ARG A 149 7.87 -12.78 5.00
C ARG A 149 7.91 -14.02 4.11
N GLN A 150 6.88 -14.87 4.16
CA GLN A 150 6.79 -16.05 3.30
C GLN A 150 6.79 -15.68 1.81
N ARG A 151 6.13 -14.57 1.43
CA ARG A 151 6.16 -14.06 0.05
C ARG A 151 7.57 -13.70 -0.41
N ALA A 152 8.38 -13.08 0.45
CA ALA A 152 9.78 -12.80 0.12
C ALA A 152 10.58 -14.10 -0.06
N GLU A 153 10.44 -15.07 0.84
CA GLU A 153 11.12 -16.37 0.71
C GLU A 153 10.76 -17.09 -0.59
N ASN A 154 9.46 -17.16 -0.92
CA ASN A 154 9.00 -17.80 -2.15
C ASN A 154 9.54 -17.07 -3.40
N MET A 155 9.60 -15.74 -3.36
CA MET A 155 10.16 -14.92 -4.43
C MET A 155 11.66 -15.16 -4.61
N LEU A 156 12.45 -15.13 -3.52
CA LEU A 156 13.89 -15.38 -3.56
C LEU A 156 14.20 -16.80 -4.05
N ALA A 157 13.48 -17.81 -3.56
CA ALA A 157 13.60 -19.19 -4.00
C ALA A 157 13.32 -19.34 -5.50
N LYS A 158 12.29 -18.64 -6.01
CA LYS A 158 11.95 -18.65 -7.44
C LYS A 158 12.94 -17.85 -8.29
N MET A 159 13.53 -16.80 -7.74
CA MET A 159 14.53 -15.96 -8.41
C MET A 159 15.89 -16.68 -8.48
N GLY A 160 16.18 -17.57 -7.53
CA GLY A 160 17.45 -18.28 -7.45
C GLY A 160 18.62 -17.38 -7.07
N VAL A 161 18.34 -16.32 -6.31
CA VAL A 161 19.33 -15.34 -5.83
C VAL A 161 19.15 -15.15 -4.34
N ASP A 162 20.26 -15.18 -3.61
CA ASP A 162 20.28 -14.79 -2.21
C ASP A 162 20.39 -13.25 -2.08
N ALA A 163 19.55 -12.66 -1.23
CA ALA A 163 19.48 -11.20 -1.04
C ALA A 163 19.08 -10.81 0.38
N THR A 164 19.65 -9.72 0.89
CA THR A 164 19.17 -9.10 2.13
C THR A 164 17.85 -8.37 1.86
N VAL A 165 16.83 -8.58 2.69
CA VAL A 165 15.51 -7.93 2.54
C VAL A 165 15.22 -7.10 3.77
N LEU A 166 14.85 -5.84 3.61
CA LEU A 166 14.43 -4.92 4.66
C LEU A 166 13.02 -4.40 4.40
N TYR A 167 12.17 -4.50 5.43
CA TYR A 167 10.79 -4.03 5.44
C TYR A 167 10.62 -2.89 6.45
N ALA A 168 10.21 -1.73 5.95
CA ALA A 168 9.71 -0.64 6.78
C ALA A 168 8.21 -0.82 7.04
N CYS A 169 7.85 -1.31 8.23
CA CYS A 169 6.47 -1.62 8.60
C CYS A 169 5.71 -0.40 9.15
N GLY A 170 6.42 0.61 9.62
CA GLY A 170 5.87 1.83 10.23
C GLY A 170 5.92 3.07 9.33
N LYS A 171 5.46 4.20 9.88
CA LYS A 171 5.57 5.54 9.30
C LYS A 171 6.64 6.36 10.03
N ASP A 172 7.86 5.84 10.08
CA ASP A 172 8.99 6.42 10.79
C ASP A 172 10.18 6.67 9.86
N ASN A 173 11.41 6.70 10.38
CA ASN A 173 12.60 6.99 9.59
C ASN A 173 13.05 5.84 8.68
N PHE A 174 12.57 4.62 8.90
CA PHE A 174 12.85 3.50 8.00
C PHE A 174 12.03 3.59 6.71
N ARG A 175 10.90 4.30 6.71
CA ARG A 175 10.01 4.37 5.56
C ARG A 175 10.55 5.29 4.46
N LYS A 176 10.70 4.76 3.25
CA LYS A 176 11.01 5.55 2.04
C LYS A 176 9.96 6.66 1.86
N PRO A 177 10.36 7.91 1.56
CA PRO A 177 11.64 8.34 0.99
C PRO A 177 12.80 8.54 1.96
N LYS A 178 12.60 8.36 3.28
CA LYS A 178 13.69 8.51 4.24
C LYS A 178 14.69 7.35 4.12
N THR A 179 15.94 7.62 4.47
CA THR A 179 17.08 6.72 4.27
C THR A 179 17.28 5.68 5.36
N GLY A 180 16.46 5.65 6.42
CA GLY A 180 16.77 4.84 7.60
C GLY A 180 16.96 3.34 7.34
N MET A 181 16.30 2.77 6.32
CA MET A 181 16.59 1.39 5.90
C MET A 181 17.98 1.24 5.28
N TRP A 182 18.41 2.19 4.44
CA TRP A 182 19.74 2.22 3.84
C TRP A 182 20.81 2.39 4.92
N ASP A 183 20.62 3.38 5.80
CA ASP A 183 21.57 3.70 6.87
C ASP A 183 21.75 2.48 7.79
N TYR A 184 20.65 1.86 8.23
CA TYR A 184 20.70 0.65 9.04
C TYR A 184 21.40 -0.52 8.32
N PHE A 185 21.13 -0.71 7.02
CA PHE A 185 21.80 -1.75 6.23
C PHE A 185 23.31 -1.53 6.18
N VAL A 186 23.77 -0.31 5.91
CA VAL A 186 25.20 0.00 5.81
C VAL A 186 25.89 -0.21 7.15
N GLU A 187 25.29 0.27 8.24
CA GLU A 187 25.86 0.20 9.59
C GLU A 187 25.90 -1.22 10.14
N ASN A 188 24.84 -2.01 9.93
CA ASN A 188 24.63 -3.26 10.67
C ASN A 188 24.72 -4.52 9.79
N LEU A 189 24.40 -4.41 8.50
CA LEU A 189 24.20 -5.57 7.61
C LEU A 189 25.19 -5.61 6.43
N ASN A 190 26.19 -4.72 6.37
CA ASN A 190 27.20 -4.71 5.30
C ASN A 190 28.61 -5.12 5.77
N GLY A 191 28.72 -5.75 6.94
CA GLY A 191 29.99 -6.30 7.45
C GLY A 191 31.08 -5.23 7.68
N GLY A 192 30.68 -3.99 8.01
CA GLY A 192 31.60 -2.88 8.30
C GLY A 192 32.26 -2.23 7.07
N VAL A 193 31.90 -2.64 5.85
CA VAL A 193 32.41 -2.02 4.62
C VAL A 193 31.49 -0.89 4.20
N SER A 194 32.07 0.26 3.87
CA SER A 194 31.32 1.40 3.34
C SER A 194 31.02 1.19 1.85
N PRO A 195 29.77 1.40 1.39
CA PRO A 195 29.47 1.34 -0.03
C PRO A 195 30.18 2.43 -0.84
N ASP A 196 30.71 2.07 -2.00
CA ASP A 196 31.07 3.04 -3.05
C ASP A 196 29.78 3.52 -3.70
N LYS A 197 29.32 4.70 -3.28
CA LYS A 197 28.05 5.28 -3.73
C LYS A 197 27.98 5.49 -5.24
N ALA A 198 29.10 5.72 -5.92
CA ALA A 198 29.14 5.92 -7.36
C ALA A 198 28.83 4.63 -8.13
N GLU A 199 29.21 3.48 -7.54
CA GLU A 199 28.96 2.16 -8.09
C GLU A 199 27.67 1.53 -7.56
N CYS A 200 26.99 2.17 -6.62
CA CYS A 200 25.71 1.73 -6.07
C CYS A 200 24.52 2.31 -6.83
N PHE A 201 23.43 1.55 -6.88
CA PHE A 201 22.17 2.05 -7.45
C PHE A 201 20.95 1.47 -6.74
N PHE A 202 19.82 2.15 -6.89
CA PHE A 202 18.50 1.72 -6.44
C PHE A 202 17.51 1.70 -7.60
N VAL A 203 16.77 0.61 -7.74
CA VAL A 203 15.71 0.46 -8.72
C VAL A 203 14.35 0.53 -8.02
N GLY A 204 13.42 1.35 -8.50
CA GLY A 204 12.09 1.45 -7.92
C GLY A 204 11.03 2.07 -8.83
N ASP A 205 9.76 1.70 -8.65
CA ASP A 205 8.66 2.16 -9.50
C ASP A 205 8.05 3.49 -9.05
N ALA A 206 8.25 3.90 -7.79
CA ALA A 206 7.82 5.21 -7.30
C ALA A 206 8.83 6.30 -7.71
N ALA A 207 8.79 6.68 -8.98
CA ALA A 207 9.74 7.57 -9.65
C ALA A 207 9.23 9.02 -9.82
N GLY A 208 7.99 9.31 -9.41
CA GLY A 208 7.35 10.62 -9.56
C GLY A 208 6.70 10.84 -10.93
N ARG A 209 6.47 9.79 -11.70
CA ARG A 209 5.80 9.87 -13.01
C ARG A 209 4.30 10.10 -12.81
N PRO A 210 3.60 10.80 -13.72
CA PRO A 210 2.15 11.01 -13.60
C PRO A 210 1.34 9.72 -13.45
N THR A 211 1.82 8.63 -14.04
CA THR A 211 1.22 7.29 -13.99
C THR A 211 1.53 6.50 -12.71
N ASP A 212 2.48 6.95 -11.89
CA ASP A 212 2.84 6.27 -10.65
C ASP A 212 1.70 6.37 -9.62
N ILE A 213 1.62 5.38 -8.72
CA ILE A 213 0.54 5.26 -7.73
C ILE A 213 0.33 6.58 -6.98
N GLN A 214 -0.92 6.92 -6.68
CA GLN A 214 -1.31 8.18 -6.00
C GLN A 214 -0.95 9.47 -6.79
N GLY A 215 -0.74 9.36 -8.10
CA GLY A 215 -0.57 10.52 -8.99
C GLY A 215 0.82 11.13 -8.93
N GLY A 216 1.86 10.29 -8.90
CA GLY A 216 3.25 10.76 -8.85
C GLY A 216 3.99 10.45 -7.54
N ALA A 217 3.74 9.30 -6.91
CA ALA A 217 4.60 8.84 -5.83
C ALA A 217 6.07 8.77 -6.29
N ASP A 218 6.96 9.40 -5.52
CA ASP A 218 8.39 9.53 -5.82
C ASP A 218 9.28 8.98 -4.69
N SER A 219 8.73 8.11 -3.86
CA SER A 219 9.40 7.64 -2.64
C SER A 219 10.69 6.87 -2.92
N ASP A 220 10.77 6.15 -4.04
CA ASP A 220 11.94 5.37 -4.41
C ASP A 220 13.05 6.25 -4.95
N LYS A 221 12.68 7.20 -5.83
CA LYS A 221 13.61 8.20 -6.36
C LYS A 221 14.25 9.01 -5.24
N LYS A 222 13.43 9.56 -4.34
CA LYS A 222 13.93 10.35 -3.20
C LYS A 222 14.72 9.53 -2.19
N PHE A 223 14.41 8.24 -2.04
CA PHE A 223 15.22 7.33 -1.21
C PHE A 223 16.63 7.17 -1.77
N ALA A 224 16.76 6.95 -3.08
CA ALA A 224 18.04 6.85 -3.76
C ALA A 224 18.84 8.17 -3.68
N GLU A 225 18.17 9.31 -3.94
CA GLU A 225 18.76 10.65 -3.80
C GLU A 225 19.27 10.90 -2.38
N GLY A 226 18.47 10.57 -1.36
CA GLY A 226 18.86 10.71 0.04
C GLY A 226 20.05 9.81 0.42
N ALA A 227 20.08 8.58 -0.09
CA ALA A 227 21.22 7.67 0.10
C ALA A 227 22.48 8.13 -0.69
N GLY A 228 22.29 8.99 -1.70
CA GLY A 228 23.34 9.49 -2.58
C GLY A 228 23.80 8.46 -3.61
N ILE A 229 22.91 7.59 -4.08
CA ILE A 229 23.19 6.51 -5.04
C ILE A 229 22.36 6.72 -6.32
N ALA A 230 22.78 6.11 -7.42
CA ALA A 230 22.06 6.25 -8.68
C ALA A 230 20.64 5.68 -8.60
N PHE A 231 19.67 6.31 -9.26
CA PHE A 231 18.29 5.81 -9.36
C PHE A 231 18.01 5.30 -10.78
N LYS A 232 17.25 4.20 -10.88
CA LYS A 232 16.70 3.68 -12.14
C LYS A 232 15.25 3.24 -11.95
N THR A 233 14.43 3.31 -12.99
CA THR A 233 13.12 2.67 -12.98
C THR A 233 13.24 1.17 -13.31
N PRO A 234 12.21 0.36 -13.01
CA PRO A 234 12.21 -1.06 -13.39
C PRO A 234 12.32 -1.23 -14.91
N GLU A 235 11.73 -0.33 -15.69
CA GLU A 235 11.79 -0.37 -17.16
C GLU A 235 13.21 -0.08 -17.69
N GLU A 236 13.92 0.86 -17.08
CA GLU A 236 15.31 1.14 -17.44
C GLU A 236 16.25 -0.01 -17.06
N CYS A 237 15.96 -0.72 -15.97
CA CYS A 237 16.78 -1.82 -15.48
C CYS A 237 16.48 -3.16 -16.17
N PHE A 238 15.21 -3.47 -16.38
CA PHE A 238 14.73 -4.79 -16.81
C PHE A 238 14.08 -4.79 -18.20
N GLY A 239 13.83 -3.62 -18.81
CA GLY A 239 13.01 -3.48 -20.01
C GLY A 239 11.52 -3.40 -19.71
N GLU A 240 10.68 -3.36 -20.74
CA GLU A 240 9.23 -3.33 -20.57
C GLU A 240 8.73 -4.52 -19.74
N GLY A 241 7.77 -4.28 -18.86
CA GLY A 241 7.22 -5.32 -18.00
C GLY A 241 5.72 -5.26 -17.83
N ALA A 242 5.23 -6.09 -16.92
CA ALA A 242 3.85 -6.09 -16.48
C ALA A 242 3.56 -4.73 -15.87
N SER A 243 3.06 -3.81 -16.69
CA SER A 243 2.61 -2.51 -16.22
C SER A 243 1.64 -2.79 -15.08
N LYS A 244 1.90 -2.22 -13.89
CA LYS A 244 0.78 -1.85 -13.05
C LYS A 244 -0.07 -1.01 -14.00
N LYS A 245 -1.19 -1.55 -14.49
CA LYS A 245 -2.24 -0.71 -15.03
C LYS A 245 -2.63 0.16 -13.85
N GLY A 246 -1.92 1.27 -13.64
CA GLY A 246 -2.44 2.36 -12.86
C GLY A 246 -3.79 2.65 -13.49
N ALA A 247 -4.81 2.80 -12.66
CA ALA A 247 -6.03 3.41 -13.15
C ALA A 247 -5.60 4.66 -13.91
N TYR A 248 -5.93 4.75 -15.20
CA TYR A 248 -5.88 6.05 -15.86
C TYR A 248 -6.83 6.93 -15.05
N ILE A 249 -6.25 7.81 -14.23
CA ILE A 249 -6.98 8.90 -13.61
C ILE A 249 -6.72 10.04 -14.61
N PRO A 250 -7.74 10.49 -15.36
CA PRO A 250 -7.53 11.62 -16.25
C PRO A 250 -6.96 12.79 -15.45
N PRO A 251 -6.06 13.58 -16.05
CA PRO A 251 -5.58 14.79 -15.42
C PRO A 251 -6.77 15.66 -15.01
N ALA A 252 -6.67 16.31 -13.85
CA ALA A 252 -7.67 17.29 -13.45
C ALA A 252 -7.72 18.41 -14.50
N GLY A 253 -8.81 18.50 -15.26
CA GLY A 253 -9.01 19.50 -16.31
C GLY A 253 -9.20 18.97 -17.73
N GLU A 254 -9.10 17.65 -17.98
CA GLU A 254 -9.64 17.08 -19.23
C GLU A 254 -11.16 16.90 -19.08
N GLU A 255 -11.92 17.91 -19.48
CA GLU A 255 -13.39 17.87 -19.57
C GLU A 255 -13.82 16.90 -20.68
N GLY A 256 -13.83 15.60 -20.36
CA GLY A 256 -14.71 14.66 -21.05
C GLY A 256 -16.15 14.83 -20.55
N GLU A 257 -17.14 14.58 -21.40
CA GLU A 257 -18.54 14.57 -20.98
C GLU A 257 -18.74 13.47 -19.93
N ASN A 258 -19.07 13.85 -18.69
CA ASN A 258 -19.34 12.88 -17.63
C ASN A 258 -20.70 12.23 -17.89
N HIS A 259 -20.70 11.02 -18.44
CA HIS A 259 -21.92 10.24 -18.68
C HIS A 259 -22.51 9.60 -17.41
N ASN A 260 -21.84 9.70 -16.27
CA ASN A 260 -22.18 9.05 -15.00
C ASN A 260 -22.21 10.01 -13.79
N PRO A 261 -22.80 11.23 -13.90
CA PRO A 261 -22.64 12.28 -12.90
C PRO A 261 -23.21 11.92 -11.53
N GLU A 262 -24.34 11.21 -11.50
CA GLU A 262 -24.97 10.79 -10.25
C GLU A 262 -24.15 9.72 -9.51
N ILE A 263 -23.64 8.71 -10.23
CA ILE A 263 -22.82 7.65 -9.64
C ILE A 263 -21.50 8.22 -9.12
N SER A 264 -20.81 9.06 -9.92
CA SER A 264 -19.55 9.70 -9.47
C SER A 264 -19.77 10.57 -8.24
N ALA A 265 -20.86 11.36 -8.20
CA ALA A 265 -21.19 12.20 -7.04
C ALA A 265 -21.52 11.38 -5.79
N ALA A 266 -22.22 10.25 -5.93
CA ALA A 266 -22.49 9.34 -4.81
C ALA A 266 -21.19 8.78 -4.22
N PHE A 267 -20.23 8.41 -5.07
CA PHE A 267 -18.91 7.96 -4.61
C PHE A 267 -18.11 9.05 -3.89
N GLU A 268 -18.20 10.31 -4.31
CA GLU A 268 -17.57 11.44 -3.59
C GLU A 268 -18.19 11.66 -2.22
N GLN A 269 -19.53 11.69 -2.13
CA GLN A 269 -20.23 11.83 -0.85
C GLN A 269 -19.94 10.66 0.10
N LEU A 270 -19.87 9.44 -0.44
CA LEU A 270 -19.52 8.27 0.33
C LEU A 270 -18.07 8.36 0.83
N ALA A 271 -17.15 8.85 0.00
CA ALA A 271 -15.78 9.08 0.41
C ALA A 271 -15.67 10.10 1.55
N ASP A 272 -16.42 11.20 1.48
CA ASP A 272 -16.43 12.23 2.51
C ASP A 272 -17.03 11.73 3.83
N HIS A 273 -18.07 10.90 3.77
CA HIS A 273 -18.62 10.21 4.94
C HIS A 273 -17.56 9.34 5.64
N PHE A 274 -16.86 8.50 4.88
CA PHE A 274 -15.80 7.67 5.44
C PHE A 274 -14.59 8.48 5.93
N ALA A 275 -14.26 9.59 5.27
CA ALA A 275 -13.22 10.50 5.73
C ALA A 275 -13.56 11.09 7.11
N LYS A 276 -14.82 11.53 7.31
CA LYS A 276 -15.31 12.06 8.60
C LYS A 276 -15.29 11.01 9.71
N LYS A 277 -15.44 9.72 9.39
CA LYS A 277 -15.32 8.59 10.33
C LYS A 277 -13.87 8.18 10.63
N GLY A 278 -12.88 8.88 10.07
CA GLY A 278 -11.45 8.54 10.22
C GLY A 278 -11.00 7.37 9.34
N GLU A 279 -11.84 6.89 8.44
CA GLU A 279 -11.54 5.78 7.52
C GLU A 279 -10.88 6.28 6.22
N GLY A 280 -9.78 7.04 6.37
CA GLY A 280 -9.13 7.74 5.25
C GLY A 280 -8.67 6.83 4.10
N PHE A 281 -8.34 5.56 4.38
CA PHE A 281 -8.01 4.59 3.34
C PHE A 281 -9.21 4.28 2.43
N LYS A 282 -10.40 4.04 3.02
CA LYS A 282 -11.63 3.81 2.26
C LYS A 282 -12.04 5.07 1.50
N ALA A 283 -11.95 6.24 2.15
CA ALA A 283 -12.24 7.52 1.50
C ALA A 283 -11.38 7.73 0.25
N ASN A 284 -10.07 7.51 0.33
CA ASN A 284 -9.18 7.68 -0.81
C ASN A 284 -9.46 6.69 -1.94
N ALA A 285 -9.81 5.43 -1.60
CA ALA A 285 -10.21 4.44 -2.60
C ALA A 285 -11.50 4.88 -3.34
N LEU A 286 -12.51 5.36 -2.60
CA LEU A 286 -13.77 5.82 -3.18
C LEU A 286 -13.63 7.08 -4.05
N ARG A 287 -12.81 8.05 -3.64
CA ARG A 287 -12.49 9.23 -4.48
C ARG A 287 -11.83 8.82 -5.79
N LYS A 288 -10.95 7.81 -5.75
CA LYS A 288 -10.34 7.26 -6.96
C LYS A 288 -11.38 6.60 -7.86
N SER A 289 -12.29 5.79 -7.28
CA SER A 289 -13.40 5.19 -8.03
C SER A 289 -14.30 6.25 -8.66
N SER A 290 -14.63 7.32 -7.95
CA SER A 290 -15.42 8.44 -8.50
C SER A 290 -14.80 9.02 -9.77
N LYS A 291 -13.50 9.34 -9.74
CA LYS A 291 -12.80 9.90 -10.90
C LYS A 291 -12.81 8.94 -12.10
N ILE A 292 -12.65 7.65 -11.86
CA ILE A 292 -12.70 6.62 -12.92
C ILE A 292 -14.10 6.53 -13.51
N ILE A 293 -15.15 6.57 -12.68
CA ILE A 293 -16.55 6.53 -13.10
C ILE A 293 -16.89 7.77 -13.93
N ALA A 294 -16.47 8.95 -13.47
CA ALA A 294 -16.69 10.23 -14.17
C ALA A 294 -16.01 10.27 -15.54
N ALA A 295 -14.86 9.60 -15.67
CA ALA A 295 -14.08 9.51 -16.89
C ALA A 295 -14.52 8.40 -17.86
N HIS A 296 -15.50 7.59 -17.48
CA HIS A 296 -15.92 6.46 -18.30
C HIS A 296 -16.58 6.95 -19.59
N PRO A 297 -16.19 6.45 -20.79
CA PRO A 297 -16.60 7.00 -22.09
C PRO A 297 -18.08 6.76 -22.43
N ALA A 298 -18.83 6.06 -21.57
CA ALA A 298 -20.23 5.75 -21.76
C ALA A 298 -20.96 5.70 -20.42
N LYS A 299 -22.29 5.74 -20.46
CA LYS A 299 -23.13 5.52 -19.29
C LYS A 299 -23.00 4.07 -18.82
N ILE A 300 -22.61 3.88 -17.56
CA ILE A 300 -22.45 2.58 -16.91
C ILE A 300 -23.85 2.06 -16.59
N THR A 301 -24.15 0.86 -17.08
CA THR A 301 -25.44 0.18 -16.83
C THR A 301 -25.31 -1.07 -15.97
N ALA A 302 -24.10 -1.60 -15.81
CA ALA A 302 -23.78 -2.67 -14.89
C ALA A 302 -22.35 -2.53 -14.34
N SER A 303 -22.10 -2.91 -13.09
CA SER A 303 -20.74 -2.88 -12.52
C SER A 303 -19.75 -3.79 -13.26
N SER A 304 -20.26 -4.79 -13.98
CA SER A 304 -19.47 -5.73 -14.79
C SER A 304 -18.73 -5.05 -15.94
N GLU A 305 -19.19 -3.90 -16.43
CA GLU A 305 -18.49 -3.07 -17.43
C GLU A 305 -17.16 -2.54 -16.88
N LEU A 306 -17.08 -2.35 -15.56
CA LEU A 306 -15.88 -1.90 -14.87
C LEU A 306 -15.04 -3.07 -14.33
N LYS A 307 -15.40 -4.32 -14.66
CA LYS A 307 -14.67 -5.52 -14.23
C LYS A 307 -13.23 -5.47 -14.77
N ASN A 308 -12.26 -5.61 -13.88
CA ASN A 308 -10.82 -5.47 -14.15
C ASN A 308 -10.35 -4.02 -14.44
N THR A 309 -11.19 -3.01 -14.25
CA THR A 309 -10.75 -1.62 -14.28
C THR A 309 -9.92 -1.33 -13.05
N ALA A 310 -8.65 -1.00 -13.26
CA ALA A 310 -7.75 -0.67 -12.17
C ALA A 310 -8.32 0.48 -11.33
N GLY A 311 -8.31 0.34 -10.01
CA GLY A 311 -8.91 1.31 -9.09
C GLY A 311 -10.39 1.07 -8.76
N ILE A 312 -11.11 0.23 -9.50
CA ILE A 312 -12.45 -0.23 -9.15
C ILE A 312 -12.37 -1.64 -8.55
N GLY A 313 -12.57 -1.74 -7.24
CA GLY A 313 -12.57 -3.02 -6.52
C GLY A 313 -13.96 -3.64 -6.38
N LYS A 314 -14.04 -4.88 -5.87
CA LYS A 314 -15.32 -5.57 -5.59
C LYS A 314 -16.28 -4.73 -4.74
N GLY A 315 -15.78 -4.04 -3.72
CA GLY A 315 -16.60 -3.16 -2.89
C GLY A 315 -17.16 -1.97 -3.67
N SER A 316 -16.38 -1.37 -4.57
CA SER A 316 -16.88 -0.32 -5.47
C SER A 316 -17.92 -0.87 -6.45
N MET A 317 -17.70 -2.06 -7.01
CA MET A 317 -18.70 -2.71 -7.88
C MET A 317 -20.02 -2.95 -7.14
N ALA A 318 -19.97 -3.40 -5.88
CA ALA A 318 -21.18 -3.58 -5.06
C ALA A 318 -21.93 -2.26 -4.85
N TYR A 319 -21.24 -1.16 -4.54
CA TYR A 319 -21.87 0.16 -4.44
C TYR A 319 -22.43 0.67 -5.77
N ILE A 320 -21.77 0.37 -6.90
CA ILE A 320 -22.30 0.70 -8.23
C ILE A 320 -23.58 -0.07 -8.49
N ASP A 321 -23.60 -1.38 -8.23
CA ASP A 321 -24.80 -2.21 -8.44
C ASP A 321 -25.95 -1.77 -7.53
N GLU A 322 -25.67 -1.47 -6.26
CA GLU A 322 -26.64 -0.93 -5.31
C GLU A 322 -27.23 0.39 -5.80
N PHE A 323 -26.38 1.29 -6.29
CA PHE A 323 -26.80 2.58 -6.83
C PHE A 323 -27.63 2.43 -8.10
N LEU A 324 -27.23 1.54 -9.02
CA LEU A 324 -27.98 1.27 -10.25
C LEU A 324 -29.36 0.66 -9.97
N GLN A 325 -29.51 -0.11 -8.88
CA GLN A 325 -30.77 -0.72 -8.48
C GLN A 325 -31.69 0.26 -7.73
N SER A 326 -31.14 1.07 -6.82
CA SER A 326 -31.93 1.86 -5.86
C SER A 326 -31.89 3.38 -6.10
N GLY A 327 -30.96 3.86 -6.92
CA GLY A 327 -30.71 5.29 -7.13
C GLY A 327 -29.96 5.98 -5.97
N THR A 328 -29.51 5.21 -4.96
CA THR A 328 -28.76 5.68 -3.79
C THR A 328 -27.88 4.54 -3.24
N MET A 329 -27.20 4.76 -2.12
CA MET A 329 -26.48 3.70 -1.39
C MET A 329 -26.95 3.70 0.06
N SER A 330 -27.17 2.52 0.65
CA SER A 330 -27.68 2.38 2.02
C SER A 330 -26.84 3.16 3.03
N VAL A 331 -25.53 3.19 2.83
CA VAL A 331 -24.60 3.95 3.68
C VAL A 331 -24.83 5.46 3.61
N LEU A 332 -25.23 5.98 2.45
CA LEU A 332 -25.59 7.39 2.28
C LEU A 332 -26.97 7.69 2.87
N GLU A 333 -27.93 6.78 2.72
CA GLU A 333 -29.26 6.90 3.35
C GLU A 333 -29.15 6.99 4.87
N GLU A 334 -28.35 6.13 5.49
CA GLU A 334 -28.04 6.20 6.92
C GLU A 334 -27.30 7.50 7.32
N ALA A 335 -26.62 8.15 6.39
CA ALA A 335 -25.83 9.35 6.60
C ALA A 335 -26.57 10.66 6.28
N GLY A 336 -27.86 10.61 5.96
CA GLY A 336 -28.67 11.79 5.63
C GLY A 336 -29.15 11.88 4.17
N GLY A 337 -29.04 10.79 3.41
CA GLY A 337 -29.53 10.66 2.04
C GLY A 337 -28.55 11.14 0.97
N PHE A 338 -28.63 10.52 -0.22
CA PHE A 338 -27.83 10.96 -1.36
C PHE A 338 -28.29 12.31 -1.91
N GLN A 339 -27.37 13.28 -1.97
CA GLN A 339 -27.64 14.59 -2.56
C GLN A 339 -27.35 14.55 -4.05
N LYS A 340 -28.39 14.54 -4.90
CA LYS A 340 -28.20 14.53 -6.35
C LYS A 340 -27.48 15.79 -6.83
N PRO A 341 -26.49 15.68 -7.74
CA PRO A 341 -25.92 16.85 -8.39
C PRO A 341 -27.01 17.58 -9.20
N SER A 342 -27.11 18.90 -9.05
CA SER A 342 -28.12 19.70 -9.73
C SER A 342 -27.96 19.59 -11.25
N ALA A 343 -29.03 19.23 -11.95
CA ALA A 343 -29.09 19.25 -13.41
C ALA A 343 -29.17 20.70 -13.91
N THR A 344 -28.06 21.43 -13.90
CA THR A 344 -27.86 22.68 -14.65
C THR A 344 -26.38 23.04 -14.62
N GLY A 345 -25.74 23.01 -15.78
CA GLY A 345 -24.56 23.82 -16.02
C GLY A 345 -24.99 25.29 -16.05
N GLU A 346 -25.03 25.93 -14.89
CA GLU A 346 -25.08 27.39 -14.73
C GLU A 346 -24.73 27.73 -13.27
N GLY A 347 -23.48 27.42 -12.92
CA GLY A 347 -22.90 27.70 -11.60
C GLY A 347 -21.49 28.22 -11.70
N ALA A 348 -21.10 28.80 -12.85
CA ALA A 348 -20.00 29.75 -12.85
C ALA A 348 -20.48 30.95 -12.04
N ALA A 349 -20.01 31.06 -10.80
CA ALA A 349 -20.06 32.33 -10.08
C ALA A 349 -19.37 33.37 -10.97
N LYS A 350 -20.17 34.15 -11.69
CA LYS A 350 -19.70 35.40 -12.28
C LYS A 350 -19.10 36.19 -11.13
N PRO A 351 -17.84 36.65 -11.22
CA PRO A 351 -17.32 37.58 -10.22
C PRO A 351 -18.29 38.76 -10.18
N SER A 352 -18.73 39.12 -8.97
CA SER A 352 -19.54 40.32 -8.76
C SER A 352 -18.78 41.51 -9.35
N GLY A 353 -19.51 42.41 -10.01
CA GLY A 353 -18.98 43.56 -10.76
C GLY A 353 -18.22 44.61 -9.94
N GLU A 354 -17.79 44.27 -8.73
CA GLU A 354 -17.07 45.16 -7.81
C GLU A 354 -15.61 44.72 -7.58
N GLN A 355 -15.18 43.55 -8.10
CA GLN A 355 -13.78 43.09 -8.02
C GLN A 355 -12.97 43.22 -9.33
N ALA A 356 -13.57 43.75 -10.41
CA ALA A 356 -12.90 43.92 -11.71
C ALA A 356 -12.18 45.28 -11.88
N MET A 357 -12.15 46.16 -10.86
CA MET A 357 -11.56 47.51 -10.95
C MET A 357 -10.48 47.79 -9.90
N ALA A 358 -9.63 46.80 -9.58
CA ALA A 358 -8.48 47.02 -8.69
C ALA A 358 -7.16 46.39 -9.17
N LEU A 359 -7.03 46.08 -10.46
CA LEU A 359 -5.75 45.66 -11.05
C LEU A 359 -5.44 46.36 -12.39
N LYS A 360 -5.72 47.66 -12.44
CA LYS A 360 -5.00 48.59 -13.30
C LYS A 360 -4.46 49.66 -12.37
N PHE A 361 -3.14 49.78 -12.31
CA PHE A 361 -2.34 50.58 -11.37
C PHE A 361 -2.06 49.91 -10.01
N LEU A 362 -1.17 48.92 -10.02
CA LEU A 362 0.12 48.95 -9.32
C LEU A 362 1.00 47.78 -9.77
#